data_AF-A0AA38WKH1-F1
#
_entry.id   AF-A0AA38WKH1-F1
#
_cell.length_a   1.000
_cell.length_b   1.000
_cell.length_c   1.000
_cell.angle_alpha   90.00
_cell.angle_beta   90.00
_cell.angle_gamma   90.00
#
_symmetry.space_group_name_H-M   'P 1'
#
loop_
_entity.id
_entity.type
_entity.pdbx_description
1 polymer ?
#
loop_
_entity_poly.entity_id
_entity_poly.type
_entity_poly.pdbx_seq_one_letter_code
_entity_poly.pdbx_strand_id
1 'polypeptide(L)'
;MNATSGKSTLACALTRALHSRGKLTYILDGDNLRHGLNRDLTFKAEDRAENIRRIGEVAKLFADAGLICIASVISPYRKDRDACRSLLPDGDFIEVFLDMPLRVCEARDPKGLYKLARAGKIKGFTGIDDPYEAPLNSEIVLEEEGDVCPPPEVMADKVICYLEGKGYLQA
;
A
#
# COMPACT_ATOMS: atom_id res chain seq x y z
N MET A 1 -4.26 -1.02 -4.05
CA MET A 1 -5.34 -2.02 -3.93
C MET A 1 -6.57 -1.40 -3.28
N ASN A 2 -7.69 -2.15 -3.22
CA ASN A 2 -8.95 -1.72 -2.60
C ASN A 2 -8.82 -1.42 -1.09
N ALA A 3 -9.80 -0.73 -0.51
CA ALA A 3 -9.92 -0.56 0.94
C ALA A 3 -10.01 -1.93 1.64
N THR A 4 -9.55 -2.05 2.89
CA THR A 4 -9.68 -3.29 3.68
C THR A 4 -8.92 -4.53 3.13
N SER A 5 -8.12 -4.39 2.08
CA SER A 5 -7.32 -5.48 1.51
C SER A 5 -6.21 -6.05 2.42
N GLY A 6 -6.04 -5.54 3.65
CA GLY A 6 -5.02 -6.03 4.59
C GLY A 6 -3.68 -5.27 4.57
N LYS A 7 -3.55 -4.17 3.82
CA LYS A 7 -2.32 -3.36 3.69
C LYS A 7 -1.68 -2.99 5.03
N SER A 8 -2.44 -2.35 5.93
CA SER A 8 -1.90 -1.91 7.22
C SER A 8 -1.46 -3.10 8.08
N THR A 9 -2.18 -4.22 8.02
CA THR A 9 -1.80 -5.44 8.75
C THR A 9 -0.50 -6.04 8.20
N LEU A 10 -0.36 -6.12 6.87
CA LEU A 10 0.89 -6.52 6.22
C LEU A 10 2.05 -5.58 6.56
N ALA A 11 1.84 -4.26 6.47
CA ALA A 11 2.86 -3.26 6.78
C ALA A 11 3.36 -3.42 8.22
N CYS A 12 2.46 -3.61 9.19
CA CYS A 12 2.83 -3.88 10.58
C CYS A 12 3.63 -5.20 10.73
N ALA A 13 3.20 -6.28 10.09
CA ALA A 13 3.90 -7.57 10.15
C ALA A 13 5.31 -7.48 9.54
N LEU A 14 5.42 -6.83 8.37
CA LEU A 14 6.68 -6.59 7.67
C LEU A 14 7.63 -5.72 8.50
N THR A 15 7.14 -4.61 9.07
CA THR A 15 7.93 -3.75 9.97
C THR A 15 8.46 -4.52 11.17
N ARG A 16 7.63 -5.33 11.84
CA ARG A 16 8.06 -6.15 12.98
C ARG A 16 9.17 -7.12 12.59
N ALA A 17 9.00 -7.80 11.46
CA ALA A 17 9.95 -8.81 10.99
C ALA A 17 11.26 -8.21 10.45
N LEU A 18 11.24 -7.01 9.86
CA LEU A 18 12.43 -6.25 9.49
C LEU A 18 13.15 -5.69 10.72
N HIS A 19 12.40 -5.17 11.69
CA HIS A 19 12.96 -4.67 12.95
C HIS A 19 13.66 -5.77 13.74
N SER A 20 13.10 -7.00 13.79
CA SER A 20 13.77 -8.14 14.43
C SER A 20 15.07 -8.57 13.72
N ARG A 21 15.28 -8.15 12.47
CA ARG A 21 16.52 -8.34 11.69
C ARG A 21 17.46 -7.14 11.79
N GLY A 22 17.20 -6.19 12.69
CA GLY A 22 18.02 -4.99 12.87
C GLY A 22 17.87 -3.95 11.75
N LYS A 23 16.79 -4.00 10.97
CA LYS A 23 16.54 -3.06 9.87
C LYS A 23 15.61 -1.94 10.33
N LEU A 24 16.01 -0.70 10.03
CA LEU A 24 15.22 0.48 10.34
C LEU A 24 14.14 0.67 9.26
N THR A 25 12.89 0.76 9.70
CA THR A 25 11.73 0.91 8.81
C THR A 25 10.85 2.06 9.27
N TYR A 26 10.07 2.61 8.34
CA TYR A 26 9.03 3.59 8.66
C TYR A 26 7.79 3.35 7.80
N ILE A 27 6.61 3.39 8.41
CA ILE A 27 5.33 3.19 7.71
C ILE A 27 4.70 4.54 7.39
N LEU A 28 4.48 4.80 6.11
CA LEU A 28 3.63 5.89 5.62
C LEU A 28 2.20 5.36 5.44
N ASP A 29 1.38 5.47 6.47
CA ASP A 29 -0.03 5.07 6.44
C ASP A 29 -0.93 6.19 5.91
N GLY A 30 -1.80 5.85 4.98
CA GLY A 30 -2.66 6.82 4.29
C GLY A 30 -3.64 7.55 5.21
N ASP A 31 -4.12 6.91 6.27
CA ASP A 31 -5.05 7.54 7.21
C ASP A 31 -4.30 8.52 8.13
N ASN A 32 -3.10 8.15 8.59
CA ASN A 32 -2.26 9.03 9.40
C ASN A 32 -1.83 10.28 8.64
N LEU A 33 -1.43 10.13 7.38
CA LEU A 33 -1.01 11.25 6.56
C LEU A 33 -2.16 12.22 6.28
N ARG A 34 -3.40 11.72 6.14
CA ARG A 34 -4.61 12.54 5.98
C ARG A 34 -5.01 13.31 7.24
N HIS A 35 -4.48 12.97 8.42
CA HIS A 35 -4.64 13.81 9.61
C HIS A 35 -3.58 14.91 9.72
N GLY A 36 -2.43 14.72 9.07
CA GLY A 36 -1.27 15.62 9.12
C GLY A 36 -0.97 16.26 7.77
N LEU A 37 0.04 15.74 7.08
CA LEU A 37 0.60 16.28 5.84
C LEU A 37 -0.44 16.53 4.74
N ASN A 38 -1.44 15.67 4.65
CA ASN A 38 -2.45 15.65 3.58
C ASN A 38 -3.85 16.00 4.10
N ARG A 39 -3.96 16.72 5.23
CA ARG A 39 -5.25 17.11 5.85
C ARG A 39 -6.11 18.04 5.00
N ASP A 40 -5.50 18.72 4.04
CA ASP A 40 -6.15 19.60 3.07
C ASP A 40 -6.80 18.84 1.91
N LEU A 41 -6.43 17.57 1.69
CA LEU A 41 -6.85 16.78 0.54
C LEU A 41 -8.14 16.00 0.79
N THR A 42 -9.08 16.10 -0.15
CA THR A 42 -10.32 15.32 -0.14
C THR A 42 -10.14 13.96 -0.83
N PHE A 43 -11.25 13.34 -1.27
CA PHE A 43 -11.27 12.05 -1.97
C PHE A 43 -11.56 12.17 -3.47
N LYS A 44 -11.48 13.38 -4.04
CA LYS A 44 -11.53 13.59 -5.49
C LYS A 44 -10.32 12.99 -6.19
N ALA A 45 -10.43 12.74 -7.49
CA ALA A 45 -9.36 12.11 -8.27
C ALA A 45 -8.07 12.93 -8.25
N GLU A 46 -8.17 14.26 -8.35
CA GLU A 46 -7.03 15.18 -8.33
C GLU A 46 -6.34 15.18 -6.95
N ASP A 47 -7.14 15.23 -5.88
CA ASP A 47 -6.64 15.18 -4.51
C ASP A 47 -6.00 13.84 -4.17
N ARG A 48 -6.47 12.74 -4.79
CA ARG A 48 -5.83 11.42 -4.67
C ARG A 48 -4.48 11.40 -5.38
N ALA A 49 -4.40 11.95 -6.58
CA ALA A 49 -3.14 12.06 -7.30
C ALA A 49 -2.12 12.89 -6.50
N GLU A 50 -2.54 14.04 -5.95
CA GLU A 50 -1.68 14.86 -5.10
C GLU A 50 -1.29 14.15 -3.79
N ASN A 51 -2.22 13.40 -3.18
CA ASN A 51 -1.93 12.60 -2.00
C ASN A 51 -0.81 11.58 -2.29
N ILE A 52 -0.92 10.85 -3.40
CA ILE A 52 0.09 9.86 -3.82
C ILE A 52 1.42 10.54 -4.19
N ARG A 53 1.38 11.68 -4.90
CA ARG A 53 2.58 12.46 -5.21
C ARG A 53 3.35 12.88 -3.95
N ARG A 54 2.66 13.46 -2.96
CA ARG A 54 3.26 13.87 -1.67
C ARG A 54 3.85 12.67 -0.93
N ILE A 55 3.15 11.54 -0.91
CA ILE A 55 3.65 10.30 -0.30
C ILE A 55 4.92 9.80 -1.01
N GLY A 56 4.94 9.82 -2.35
CA GLY A 56 6.10 9.41 -3.13
C GLY A 56 7.34 10.24 -2.81
N GLU A 57 7.21 11.56 -2.73
CA GLU A 57 8.32 12.46 -2.37
C GLU A 57 8.82 12.21 -0.95
N VAL A 58 7.91 12.01 0.02
CA VAL A 58 8.29 11.70 1.40
C VAL A 58 8.97 10.33 1.48
N ALA A 59 8.45 9.32 0.77
CA ALA A 59 9.04 7.99 0.71
C ALA A 59 10.46 8.03 0.13
N LYS A 60 10.69 8.86 -0.89
CA LYS A 60 12.01 9.12 -1.45
C LYS A 60 12.98 9.70 -0.42
N LEU A 61 12.55 10.70 0.37
CA LEU A 61 13.40 11.25 1.43
C LEU A 61 13.79 10.19 2.48
N PHE A 62 12.87 9.28 2.82
CA PHE A 62 13.18 8.17 3.72
C PHE A 62 14.16 7.17 3.10
N ALA A 63 13.99 6.83 1.82
CA ALA A 63 14.89 5.94 1.11
C ALA A 63 16.30 6.55 0.99
N ASP A 64 16.41 7.84 0.66
CA ASP A 64 17.67 8.59 0.60
C ASP A 64 18.38 8.65 1.97
N ALA A 65 17.61 8.71 3.06
CA ALA A 65 18.13 8.61 4.42
C ALA A 65 18.54 7.18 4.84
N GLY A 66 18.39 6.18 3.96
CA GLY A 66 18.78 4.79 4.20
C GLY A 66 17.73 3.96 4.95
N LEU A 67 16.49 4.42 5.06
CA LEU A 67 15.39 3.66 5.69
C LEU A 67 14.63 2.84 4.65
N ILE A 68 14.15 1.67 5.07
CA ILE A 68 13.12 0.93 4.31
C ILE A 68 11.77 1.60 4.59
N CYS A 69 11.30 2.40 3.64
CA CYS A 69 10.01 3.08 3.71
C CYS A 69 8.88 2.17 3.21
N ILE A 70 7.83 1.98 4.01
CA ILE A 70 6.66 1.16 3.66
C ILE A 70 5.45 2.08 3.49
N ALA A 71 5.07 2.37 2.24
CA ALA A 71 3.88 3.16 1.93
C ALA A 71 2.61 2.28 1.87
N SER A 72 1.78 2.35 2.91
CA SER A 72 0.52 1.60 3.01
C SER A 72 -0.68 2.50 2.69
N VAL A 73 -0.92 2.72 1.39
CA VAL A 73 -1.97 3.64 0.91
C VAL A 73 -2.86 3.02 -0.18
N ILE A 74 -4.07 3.58 -0.34
CA ILE A 74 -4.92 3.27 -1.50
C ILE A 74 -4.45 4.16 -2.66
N SER A 75 -3.78 3.55 -3.63
CA SER A 75 -3.26 4.19 -4.84
C SER A 75 -3.96 3.59 -6.08
N PRO A 76 -5.16 4.07 -6.45
CA PRO A 76 -6.01 3.40 -7.43
C PRO A 76 -5.54 3.55 -8.86
N TYR A 77 -4.90 4.67 -9.21
CA TYR A 77 -4.52 4.98 -10.59
C TYR A 77 -3.07 4.56 -10.85
N ARG A 78 -2.83 3.82 -11.94
CA ARG A 78 -1.48 3.35 -12.31
C ARG A 78 -0.52 4.50 -12.54
N LYS A 79 -0.97 5.52 -13.29
CA LYS A 79 -0.17 6.70 -13.62
C LYS A 79 0.49 7.35 -12.39
N ASP A 80 -0.19 7.35 -11.25
CA ASP A 80 0.32 7.98 -10.03
C ASP A 80 1.36 7.08 -9.34
N ARG A 81 1.18 5.75 -9.40
CA ARG A 81 2.16 4.78 -8.92
C ARG A 81 3.41 4.78 -9.79
N ASP A 82 3.23 4.84 -11.11
CA ASP A 82 4.33 4.94 -12.08
C ASP A 82 5.13 6.24 -11.87
N ALA A 83 4.44 7.35 -11.57
CA ALA A 83 5.08 8.60 -11.21
C ALA A 83 5.93 8.46 -9.93
N CYS A 84 5.40 7.82 -8.87
CA CYS A 84 6.18 7.54 -7.66
C CYS A 84 7.39 6.65 -7.92
N ARG A 85 7.22 5.57 -8.71
CA ARG A 85 8.32 4.70 -9.15
C ARG A 85 9.43 5.49 -9.84
N SER A 86 9.05 6.42 -10.72
CA SER A 86 9.99 7.25 -11.48
C SER A 86 10.78 8.26 -10.64
N LEU A 87 10.40 8.49 -9.37
CA LEU A 87 11.12 9.40 -8.47
C LEU A 87 12.39 8.78 -7.86
N LEU A 88 12.46 7.44 -7.87
CA LEU A 88 13.48 6.63 -7.23
C LEU A 88 14.38 5.97 -8.29
N PRO A 89 15.64 5.63 -7.95
CA PRO A 89 16.49 4.82 -8.81
C PRO A 89 15.86 3.47 -9.15
N ASP A 90 16.24 2.91 -10.29
CA ASP A 90 15.78 1.58 -10.70
C ASP A 90 16.08 0.52 -9.63
N GLY A 91 15.03 -0.17 -9.17
CA GLY A 91 15.09 -1.17 -8.12
C GLY A 91 14.65 -0.68 -6.74
N ASP A 92 14.80 0.60 -6.42
CA ASP A 92 14.53 1.12 -5.07
C ASP A 92 13.04 1.31 -4.77
N PHE A 93 12.20 1.24 -5.81
CA PHE A 93 10.75 1.17 -5.68
C PHE A 93 10.27 -0.27 -5.92
N ILE A 94 9.67 -0.87 -4.89
CA ILE A 94 9.13 -2.22 -4.93
C ILE A 94 7.62 -2.14 -4.77
N GLU A 95 6.89 -2.41 -5.86
CA GLU A 95 5.45 -2.45 -5.85
C GLU A 95 4.96 -3.82 -5.40
N VAL A 96 4.34 -3.84 -4.21
CA VAL A 96 3.63 -5.01 -3.70
C VAL A 96 2.16 -4.83 -4.06
N PHE A 97 1.58 -5.80 -4.77
CA PHE A 97 0.16 -5.83 -5.12
C PHE A 97 -0.58 -6.90 -4.32
N LEU A 98 -1.53 -6.49 -3.47
CA LEU A 98 -2.42 -7.39 -2.75
C LEU A 98 -3.66 -7.60 -3.62
N ASP A 99 -3.64 -8.66 -4.42
CA ASP A 99 -4.73 -9.05 -5.30
C ASP A 99 -5.82 -9.78 -4.52
N MET A 100 -6.48 -9.03 -3.63
CA MET A 100 -7.59 -9.53 -2.82
C MET A 100 -8.91 -9.22 -3.53
N PRO A 101 -9.77 -10.24 -3.77
CA PRO A 101 -11.08 -10.03 -4.37
C PRO A 101 -11.89 -9.00 -3.59
N LEU A 102 -12.65 -8.17 -4.31
CA LEU A 102 -13.51 -7.14 -3.70
C LEU A 102 -14.48 -7.75 -2.69
N ARG A 103 -15.04 -8.94 -2.99
CA ARG A 103 -15.95 -9.68 -2.11
C ARG A 103 -15.35 -9.92 -0.71
N VAL A 104 -14.05 -10.18 -0.61
CA VAL A 104 -13.37 -10.45 0.67
C VAL A 104 -13.09 -9.15 1.40
N CYS A 105 -12.70 -8.11 0.68
CA CYS A 105 -12.53 -6.76 1.23
C CYS A 105 -13.84 -6.22 1.82
N GLU A 106 -14.95 -6.41 1.10
CA GLU A 106 -16.30 -6.03 1.53
C GLU A 106 -16.81 -6.86 2.71
N ALA A 107 -16.55 -8.17 2.73
CA ALA A 107 -16.97 -9.03 3.83
C ALA A 107 -16.28 -8.66 5.16
N ARG A 108 -15.02 -8.23 5.09
CA ARG A 108 -14.25 -7.83 6.28
C ARG A 108 -14.69 -6.51 6.88
N ASP A 109 -14.96 -5.50 6.02
CA ASP A 109 -15.34 -4.11 6.31
C ASP A 109 -15.24 -3.63 7.79
N PRO A 110 -14.04 -3.61 8.40
CA PRO A 110 -13.88 -3.38 9.83
C PRO A 110 -14.23 -1.95 10.23
N LYS A 111 -14.16 -1.03 9.28
CA LYS A 111 -14.49 0.39 9.45
C LYS A 111 -15.90 0.73 8.97
N GLY A 112 -16.66 -0.23 8.45
CA GLY A 112 -18.01 0.01 7.91
C GLY A 112 -18.05 0.88 6.64
N LEU A 113 -16.90 1.09 5.98
CA LEU A 113 -16.77 2.01 4.85
C LEU A 113 -17.48 1.47 3.60
N TYR A 114 -17.40 0.17 3.36
CA TYR A 114 -18.13 -0.45 2.24
C TYR A 114 -19.63 -0.36 2.44
N LYS A 115 -20.13 -0.60 3.66
CA LYS A 115 -21.56 -0.41 3.99
C LYS A 115 -22.02 1.02 3.76
N LEU A 116 -21.23 2.01 4.16
CA LEU A 116 -21.55 3.43 3.97
C LEU A 116 -21.53 3.82 2.48
N ALA A 117 -20.57 3.31 1.71
CA ALA A 117 -20.48 3.53 0.27
C ALA A 117 -21.67 2.91 -0.47
N ARG A 118 -22.04 1.65 -0.18
CA ARG A 118 -23.23 0.99 -0.74
C ARG A 118 -24.54 1.71 -0.39
N ALA A 119 -24.60 2.36 0.78
CA ALA A 119 -25.72 3.20 1.19
C ALA A 119 -25.71 4.61 0.55
N GLY A 120 -24.76 4.92 -0.34
CA GLY A 120 -24.65 6.21 -1.03
C GLY A 120 -24.15 7.36 -0.14
N LYS A 121 -23.69 7.07 1.09
CA LYS A 121 -23.19 8.08 2.03
C LYS A 121 -21.77 8.51 1.73
N ILE A 122 -21.00 7.68 1.03
CA ILE A 122 -19.65 7.98 0.55
C ILE A 122 -19.67 7.83 -0.97
N LYS A 123 -19.38 8.91 -1.70
CA LYS A 123 -19.28 8.91 -3.16
C LYS A 123 -17.82 8.71 -3.60
N GLY A 124 -17.62 8.10 -4.77
CA GLY A 124 -16.29 7.89 -5.33
C GLY A 124 -15.45 6.89 -4.54
N PHE A 125 -16.09 5.89 -3.94
CA PHE A 125 -15.37 4.87 -3.16
C PHE A 125 -14.70 3.87 -4.10
N THR A 126 -13.38 3.65 -3.93
CA THR A 126 -12.61 2.76 -4.80
C THR A 126 -13.13 1.33 -4.75
N GLY A 127 -13.40 0.76 -5.92
CA GLY A 127 -13.98 -0.58 -6.08
C GLY A 127 -15.51 -0.60 -6.08
N ILE A 128 -16.19 0.52 -5.80
CA ILE A 128 -17.64 0.67 -5.98
C ILE A 128 -17.93 1.70 -7.08
N ASP A 129 -17.62 2.98 -6.84
CA ASP A 129 -17.95 4.09 -7.75
C ASP A 129 -16.71 4.76 -8.37
N ASP A 130 -15.51 4.36 -7.95
CA ASP A 130 -14.22 4.84 -8.45
C ASP A 130 -13.34 3.63 -8.83
N PRO A 131 -12.68 3.63 -10.00
CA PRO A 131 -11.96 2.46 -10.48
C PRO A 131 -10.71 2.16 -9.64
N TYR A 132 -10.32 0.88 -9.65
CA TYR A 132 -8.99 0.46 -9.24
C TYR A 132 -8.26 -0.12 -10.44
N GLU A 133 -7.16 0.51 -10.85
CA GLU A 133 -6.31 0.04 -11.93
C GLU A 133 -5.22 -0.86 -11.35
N ALA A 134 -5.36 -2.17 -11.50
CA ALA A 134 -4.35 -3.13 -11.07
C ALA A 134 -2.99 -2.87 -11.75
N PRO A 135 -1.86 -3.03 -11.03
CA PRO A 135 -0.54 -2.87 -11.64
C PRO A 135 -0.32 -3.93 -12.71
N LEU A 136 0.42 -3.55 -13.76
CA LEU A 136 0.74 -4.48 -14.85
C LEU A 136 1.99 -5.31 -14.56
N ASN A 137 2.97 -4.73 -13.86
CA ASN A 137 4.28 -5.33 -13.62
C ASN A 137 4.75 -5.04 -12.18
N SER A 138 3.97 -5.47 -11.18
CA SER A 138 4.38 -5.37 -9.77
C SER A 138 5.46 -6.41 -9.45
N GLU A 139 6.47 -6.04 -8.66
CA GLU A 139 7.54 -6.94 -8.23
C GLU A 139 7.03 -8.11 -7.38
N ILE A 140 5.98 -7.86 -6.59
CA ILE A 140 5.41 -8.86 -5.68
C ILE A 140 3.90 -8.84 -5.81
N VAL A 141 3.30 -10.00 -6.07
CA VAL A 141 1.85 -10.20 -6.03
C VAL A 141 1.52 -11.10 -4.84
N LEU A 142 0.57 -10.67 -4.02
CA LEU A 142 0.05 -11.39 -2.86
C LEU A 142 -1.44 -11.65 -3.08
N GLU A 143 -1.79 -12.91 -3.28
CA GLU A 143 -3.13 -13.37 -3.61
C GLU A 143 -3.64 -14.40 -2.60
N GLU A 144 -4.92 -14.77 -2.72
CA GLU A 144 -5.51 -15.85 -1.91
C GLU A 144 -5.03 -17.21 -2.41
N GLU A 145 -4.70 -18.11 -1.48
CA GLU A 145 -4.34 -19.48 -1.82
C GLU A 145 -5.55 -20.38 -1.54
N GLY A 146 -6.21 -20.87 -2.60
CA GLY A 146 -7.38 -21.74 -2.49
C GLY A 146 -8.58 -21.10 -1.77
N ASP A 147 -8.91 -19.85 -2.12
CA ASP A 147 -9.95 -19.01 -1.47
C ASP A 147 -9.66 -18.67 0.01
N VAL A 148 -8.43 -18.91 0.48
CA VAL A 148 -8.00 -18.54 1.82
C VAL A 148 -6.97 -17.41 1.73
N CYS A 149 -7.26 -16.29 2.38
CA CYS A 149 -6.28 -15.22 2.53
C CYS A 149 -5.14 -15.68 3.46
N PRO A 150 -3.88 -15.63 3.01
CA PRO A 150 -2.75 -16.01 3.85
C PRO A 150 -2.65 -15.13 5.10
N PRO A 151 -2.09 -15.64 6.21
CA PRO A 151 -1.77 -14.83 7.37
C PRO A 151 -0.82 -13.67 7.00
N PRO A 152 -0.91 -12.50 7.67
CA PRO A 152 -0.03 -11.37 7.45
C PRO A 152 1.45 -11.70 7.54
N GLU A 153 1.83 -12.62 8.43
CA GLU A 153 3.20 -13.09 8.62
C GLU A 153 3.72 -13.82 7.39
N VAL A 154 2.91 -14.70 6.80
CA VAL A 154 3.27 -15.43 5.56
C VAL A 154 3.42 -14.46 4.38
N MET A 155 2.53 -13.47 4.28
CA MET A 155 2.66 -12.42 3.27
C MET A 155 3.91 -11.55 3.48
N ALA A 156 4.23 -11.20 4.72
CA ALA A 156 5.42 -10.44 5.06
C ALA A 156 6.70 -11.22 4.74
N ASP A 157 6.72 -12.53 5.02
CA ASP A 157 7.84 -13.41 4.70
C ASP A 157 8.10 -13.46 3.19
N LYS A 158 7.06 -13.49 2.33
CA LYS A 158 7.23 -13.38 0.87
C LYS A 158 7.95 -12.09 0.48
N VAL A 159 7.60 -10.97 1.11
CA VAL A 159 8.26 -9.67 0.86
C VAL A 159 9.70 -9.68 1.36
N ILE A 160 9.96 -10.25 2.53
CA ILE A 160 11.31 -10.36 3.10
C ILE A 160 12.20 -11.22 2.23
N CYS A 161 11.73 -12.39 1.79
CA CYS A 161 12.48 -13.27 0.88
C CYS A 161 12.86 -12.54 -0.42
N TYR A 162 11.96 -11.70 -0.96
CA TYR A 162 12.28 -10.87 -2.12
C TYR A 162 13.38 -9.85 -1.79
N LEU A 163 13.27 -9.12 -0.68
CA LEU A 163 14.24 -8.12 -0.25
C LEU A 163 15.63 -8.74 0.01
N GLU A 164 15.67 -9.91 0.65
CA GLU A 164 16.89 -10.67 0.90
C GLU A 164 17.53 -11.15 -0.42
N GLY A 165 16.73 -11.73 -1.32
CA GLY A 165 17.20 -12.22 -2.62
C GLY A 165 17.72 -11.12 -3.54
N LYS A 166 17.26 -9.88 -3.35
CA LYS A 166 17.74 -8.68 -4.07
C LYS A 166 18.88 -7.95 -3.36
N GLY A 167 19.26 -8.36 -2.15
CA GLY A 167 20.37 -7.77 -1.41
C GLY A 167 20.04 -6.53 -0.57
N TYR A 168 18.78 -6.08 -0.52
CA TYR A 168 18.37 -4.90 0.25
C TYR A 168 18.56 -5.05 1.78
N LEU A 169 18.67 -6.30 2.26
CA LEU A 169 18.87 -6.59 3.68
C LEU A 169 20.34 -6.87 4.04
N GLN A 170 21.27 -6.75 3.09
CA GLN A 170 22.71 -6.84 3.37
C GLN A 170 23.26 -5.43 3.68
N ALA A 171 24.39 -5.35 4.38
CA ALA A 171 25.02 -4.08 4.75
C ALA A 171 26.19 -3.78 3.81
#